data_AF-A0AA35D539-F1
#
_entry.id   AF-A0AA35D539-F1
#
_cell.length_a   1.000
_cell.length_b   1.000
_cell.length_c   1.000
_cell.angle_alpha   90.00
_cell.angle_beta   90.00
_cell.angle_gamma   90.00
#
_symmetry.space_group_name_H-M   'P 1'
#
loop_
_entity.id
_entity.type
_entity.pdbx_description
1 polymer ?
#
loop_
_entity_poly.entity_id
_entity_poly.type
_entity_poly.pdbx_seq_one_letter_code
_entity_poly.pdbx_strand_id
1 'polypeptide(L)'
;MNWLEKLRDEAQRPPAQPRMPLLWNGQVIGTVAQGFLDTVGVDCLLGQRIVISQKKTPGLGEVWSVTAPDASFGLNALAHRLRETGLSGPWRDEQIAVCTPQGQRVATVERGAVRVLGVATHAVHLVGLAPDGHMWVQQRSDHKPNHPGKWDTLMGGMVAATDTLEQALARETLEEAGLDVAQLLHVQHGGQVQLACPSDEVPGGVAYMRERIDWFSATVPAGLAPVNQDGEVQQFQCIDRATLMEWLVQGQFTPEASLVLAQYLQL
;
A
#
# COMPACT_ATOMS: atom_id res chain seq x y z
N MET A 1 28.28 4.67 -0.67
CA MET A 1 27.14 4.11 0.08
C MET A 1 26.29 3.39 -0.94
N ASN A 2 26.01 2.09 -0.76
CA ASN A 2 25.26 1.30 -1.73
C ASN A 2 23.82 1.86 -1.80
N TRP A 3 23.36 2.26 -2.98
CA TRP A 3 22.01 2.85 -3.16
C TRP A 3 20.92 1.93 -2.60
N LEU A 4 21.13 0.61 -2.68
CA LEU A 4 20.20 -0.41 -2.21
C LEU A 4 20.17 -0.53 -0.68
N GLU A 5 21.31 -0.36 0.00
CA GLU A 5 21.34 -0.30 1.47
C GLU A 5 20.57 0.90 1.96
N LYS A 6 20.81 2.08 1.36
CA LYS A 6 20.06 3.29 1.69
C LYS A 6 18.56 3.11 1.47
N LEU A 7 18.16 2.50 0.35
CA LEU A 7 16.75 2.21 0.05
C LEU A 7 16.13 1.26 1.09
N ARG A 8 16.84 0.19 1.47
CA ARG A 8 16.40 -0.77 2.50
C ARG A 8 16.23 -0.08 3.85
N ASP A 9 17.15 0.81 4.22
CA ASP A 9 17.07 1.61 5.44
C ASP A 9 15.88 2.58 5.39
N GLU A 10 15.64 3.26 4.27
CA GLU A 10 14.53 4.20 4.10
C GLU A 10 13.15 3.52 4.16
N ALA A 11 13.06 2.28 3.65
CA ALA A 11 11.87 1.44 3.70
C ALA A 11 11.58 0.83 5.08
N GLN A 12 12.55 0.89 6.00
CA GLN A 12 12.48 0.35 7.35
C GLN A 12 12.86 1.42 8.37
N ARG A 13 11.97 2.39 8.58
CA ARG A 13 12.16 3.51 9.51
C ARG A 13 11.11 3.48 10.61
N PRO A 14 11.49 3.77 11.87
CA PRO A 14 10.52 3.89 12.93
C PRO A 14 9.52 5.03 12.65
N PRO A 15 8.33 5.00 13.28
CA PRO A 15 7.40 6.12 13.23
C PRO A 15 8.05 7.43 13.66
N ALA A 16 7.64 8.55 13.05
CA ALA A 16 8.14 9.88 13.40
C ALA A 16 7.79 10.28 14.84
N GLN A 17 6.75 9.67 15.42
CA GLN A 17 6.30 9.89 16.79
C GLN A 17 5.72 8.60 17.39
N PRO A 18 5.65 8.49 18.73
CA PRO A 18 5.05 7.33 19.40
C PRO A 18 3.65 7.02 18.88
N ARG A 19 3.36 5.73 18.72
CA ARG A 19 2.06 5.24 18.28
C ARG A 19 1.48 4.27 19.31
N MET A 20 0.18 4.38 19.55
CA MET A 20 -0.61 3.52 20.41
C MET A 20 -1.32 2.45 19.56
N PRO A 21 -1.38 1.18 20.01
CA PRO A 21 -2.18 0.17 19.35
C PRO A 21 -3.66 0.56 19.23
N LEU A 22 -4.25 0.29 18.07
CA LEU A 22 -5.70 0.40 17.82
C LEU A 22 -6.29 -1.01 17.88
N LEU A 23 -7.30 -1.22 18.73
CA LEU A 23 -7.87 -2.53 19.03
C LEU A 23 -9.32 -2.64 18.62
N TRP A 24 -9.67 -3.84 18.13
CA TRP A 24 -11.03 -4.33 17.96
C TRP A 24 -11.17 -5.67 18.68
N ASN A 25 -12.14 -5.81 19.59
CA ASN A 25 -12.36 -7.03 20.39
C ASN A 25 -11.06 -7.58 21.04
N GLY A 26 -10.20 -6.70 21.53
CA GLY A 26 -8.93 -7.06 22.17
C GLY A 26 -7.79 -7.41 21.21
N GLN A 27 -8.04 -7.46 19.89
CA GLN A 27 -7.03 -7.73 18.87
C GLN A 27 -6.50 -6.43 18.29
N VAL A 28 -5.17 -6.34 18.09
CA VAL A 28 -4.54 -5.18 17.43
C VAL A 28 -4.89 -5.20 15.94
N ILE A 29 -5.48 -4.12 15.45
CA ILE A 29 -5.87 -3.95 14.05
C ILE A 29 -5.11 -2.83 13.34
N GLY A 30 -4.34 -2.05 14.10
CA GLY A 30 -3.55 -0.93 13.59
C GLY A 30 -2.81 -0.22 14.71
N THR A 31 -2.26 0.95 14.40
CA THR A 31 -1.63 1.83 15.38
C THR A 31 -1.93 3.28 15.03
N VAL A 32 -2.22 4.10 16.02
CA VAL A 32 -2.48 5.54 15.84
C VAL A 32 -1.43 6.36 16.54
N ALA A 33 -1.04 7.48 15.96
CA ALA A 33 -0.16 8.44 16.62
C ALA A 33 -0.72 8.85 17.98
N GLN A 34 0.13 8.98 19.00
CA GLN A 34 -0.29 9.44 20.32
C GLN A 34 -0.92 10.84 20.22
N GLY A 35 -2.06 11.05 20.88
CA GLY A 35 -2.82 12.30 20.83
C GLY A 35 -3.62 12.54 19.55
N PHE A 36 -3.45 11.72 18.50
CA PHE A 36 -4.06 11.98 17.19
C PHE A 36 -5.59 11.86 17.22
N LEU A 37 -6.15 10.78 17.77
CA LEU A 37 -7.61 10.62 17.78
C LEU A 37 -8.31 11.62 18.72
N ASP A 38 -7.59 12.21 19.67
CA ASP A 38 -8.11 13.28 20.52
C ASP A 38 -8.37 14.57 19.69
N THR A 39 -7.56 14.84 18.66
CA THR A 39 -7.76 16.01 17.77
C THR A 39 -8.85 15.79 16.72
N VAL A 40 -9.17 14.53 16.41
CA VAL A 40 -10.23 14.14 15.45
C VAL A 40 -11.63 14.39 16.02
N GLY A 41 -11.78 14.42 17.35
CA GLY A 41 -13.07 14.62 18.02
C GLY A 41 -14.00 13.41 17.85
N VAL A 42 -13.49 12.21 18.18
CA VAL A 42 -14.20 10.93 18.00
C VAL A 42 -15.45 10.77 18.89
N ASP A 43 -15.62 11.60 19.92
CA ASP A 43 -16.79 11.59 20.82
C ASP A 43 -18.12 11.85 20.09
N CYS A 44 -18.10 12.52 18.93
CA CYS A 44 -19.29 12.72 18.12
C CYS A 44 -19.90 11.40 17.60
N LEU A 45 -19.11 10.32 17.57
CA LEU A 45 -19.54 8.99 17.11
C LEU A 45 -20.36 8.22 18.16
N LEU A 46 -20.40 8.70 19.40
CA LEU A 46 -21.20 8.09 20.48
C LEU A 46 -22.69 7.98 20.11
N GLY A 47 -23.23 8.98 19.42
CA GLY A 47 -24.62 8.98 18.94
C GLY A 47 -24.94 7.84 17.95
N GLN A 48 -23.92 7.24 17.33
CA GLN A 48 -24.04 6.13 16.39
C GLN A 48 -23.79 4.76 17.07
N ARG A 49 -23.71 4.72 18.40
CA ARG A 49 -23.30 3.53 19.19
C ARG A 49 -21.86 3.11 18.92
N ILE A 50 -20.99 4.07 18.57
CA ILE A 50 -19.56 3.84 18.38
C ILE A 50 -18.83 4.53 19.52
N VAL A 51 -18.04 3.76 20.26
CA VAL A 51 -17.18 4.26 21.34
C VAL A 51 -15.74 4.00 20.93
N ILE A 52 -14.95 5.08 20.83
CA ILE A 52 -13.51 5.03 20.58
C ILE A 52 -12.85 5.70 21.77
N SER A 53 -12.16 4.93 22.61
CA SER A 53 -11.61 5.46 23.86
C SER A 53 -10.24 4.86 24.16
N GLN A 54 -9.42 5.63 24.88
CA GLN A 54 -8.17 5.14 25.43
C GLN A 54 -8.43 4.21 26.63
N LYS A 55 -7.66 3.13 26.73
CA LYS A 55 -7.71 2.17 27.85
C LYS A 55 -6.29 1.68 28.14
N LYS A 56 -6.04 1.23 29.37
CA LYS A 56 -4.80 0.53 29.71
C LYS A 56 -5.02 -0.98 29.58
N THR A 57 -4.23 -1.64 28.74
CA THR A 57 -4.33 -3.07 28.46
C THR A 57 -3.06 -3.79 28.91
N PRO A 58 -3.16 -4.86 29.74
CA PRO A 58 -2.00 -5.65 30.14
C PRO A 58 -1.16 -6.11 28.94
N GLY A 59 0.15 -5.89 28.99
CA GLY A 59 1.09 -6.27 27.93
C GLY A 59 1.15 -5.32 26.72
N LEU A 60 0.16 -4.43 26.53
CA LEU A 60 0.11 -3.47 25.42
C LEU A 60 0.24 -2.01 25.86
N GLY A 61 0.11 -1.72 27.15
CA GLY A 61 0.19 -0.34 27.67
C GLY A 61 -1.08 0.45 27.37
N GLU A 62 -0.93 1.70 26.97
CA GLU A 62 -2.06 2.54 26.56
C GLU A 62 -2.46 2.22 25.12
N VAL A 63 -3.75 1.99 24.91
CA VAL A 63 -4.31 1.57 23.63
C VAL A 63 -5.58 2.34 23.31
N TRP A 64 -5.92 2.45 22.03
CA TRP A 64 -7.24 2.85 21.59
C TRP A 64 -8.11 1.62 21.36
N SER A 65 -9.32 1.61 21.89
CA SER A 65 -10.29 0.53 21.72
C SER A 65 -11.51 1.05 20.99
N VAL A 66 -11.85 0.42 19.87
CA VAL A 66 -13.09 0.66 19.12
C VAL A 66 -14.14 -0.34 19.59
N THR A 67 -15.33 0.16 19.93
CA THR A 67 -16.52 -0.64 20.24
C THR A 67 -17.66 -0.13 19.39
N ALA A 68 -18.24 -1.00 18.57
CA ALA A 68 -19.32 -0.70 17.64
C ALA A 68 -20.15 -1.97 17.40
N PRO A 69 -21.34 -1.89 16.77
CA PRO A 69 -22.10 -3.08 16.38
C PRO A 69 -21.35 -3.99 15.40
N ASP A 70 -20.58 -3.38 14.49
CA ASP A 70 -19.75 -4.03 13.49
C ASP A 70 -18.42 -3.29 13.36
N ALA A 71 -17.35 -4.03 13.09
CA ALA A 71 -15.99 -3.51 13.01
C ALA A 71 -15.83 -2.55 11.82
N SER A 72 -16.35 -2.95 10.66
CA SER A 72 -16.27 -2.14 9.44
C SER A 72 -17.12 -0.88 9.57
N PHE A 73 -18.30 -0.98 10.20
CA PHE A 73 -19.15 0.17 10.51
C PHE A 73 -18.41 1.19 11.39
N GLY A 74 -17.80 0.73 12.50
CA GLY A 74 -17.06 1.62 13.40
C GLY A 74 -15.85 2.28 12.74
N LEU A 75 -15.06 1.51 11.98
CA LEU A 75 -13.86 2.02 11.30
C LEU A 75 -14.20 2.94 10.13
N ASN A 76 -15.27 2.68 9.37
CA ASN A 76 -15.68 3.57 8.28
C ASN A 76 -16.28 4.88 8.82
N ALA A 77 -17.03 4.86 9.92
CA ALA A 77 -17.46 6.10 10.58
C ALA A 77 -16.26 6.94 11.05
N LEU A 78 -15.22 6.28 11.58
CA LEU A 78 -13.95 6.95 11.90
C LEU A 78 -13.26 7.49 10.64
N ALA A 79 -13.22 6.73 9.55
CA ALA A 79 -12.64 7.18 8.28
C ALA A 79 -13.36 8.42 7.72
N HIS A 80 -14.70 8.44 7.76
CA HIS A 80 -15.47 9.63 7.40
C HIS A 80 -15.16 10.82 8.30
N ARG A 81 -15.04 10.59 9.61
CA ARG A 81 -14.67 11.67 10.54
C ARG A 81 -13.27 12.23 10.26
N LEU A 82 -12.31 11.36 9.93
CA LEU A 82 -10.97 11.77 9.49
C LEU A 82 -11.05 12.61 8.21
N ARG A 83 -11.87 12.20 7.24
CA ARG A 83 -12.09 12.97 5.99
C ARG A 83 -12.69 14.35 6.27
N GLU A 84 -13.74 14.42 7.08
CA GLU A 84 -14.43 15.67 7.45
C GLU A 84 -13.50 16.67 8.14
N THR A 85 -12.52 16.17 8.90
CA THR A 85 -11.53 16.98 9.62
C THR A 85 -10.26 17.25 8.81
N GLY A 86 -10.18 16.76 7.57
CA GLY A 86 -8.99 16.92 6.72
C GLY A 86 -7.77 16.11 7.20
N LEU A 87 -7.99 15.06 7.99
CA LEU A 87 -6.97 14.21 8.61
C LEU A 87 -6.92 12.79 8.00
N SER A 88 -7.52 12.61 6.83
CA SER A 88 -7.34 11.41 6.01
C SER A 88 -6.34 11.67 4.87
N GLY A 89 -5.73 10.60 4.36
CA GLY A 89 -5.08 10.64 3.06
C GLY A 89 -6.10 10.77 1.92
N PRO A 90 -5.66 10.64 0.65
CA PRO A 90 -6.54 10.73 -0.51
C PRO A 90 -7.67 9.69 -0.44
N TRP A 91 -8.91 10.18 -0.58
CA TRP A 91 -10.11 9.34 -0.63
C TRP A 91 -10.20 8.67 -2.01
N ARG A 92 -10.47 7.37 -2.04
CA ARG A 92 -10.42 6.56 -3.27
C ARG A 92 -11.68 5.75 -3.52
N ASP A 93 -12.63 5.77 -2.59
CA ASP A 93 -13.82 4.92 -2.63
C ASP A 93 -13.43 3.43 -2.74
N GLU A 94 -12.34 3.07 -2.07
CA GLU A 94 -11.73 1.74 -2.09
C GLU A 94 -11.58 1.21 -0.66
N GLN A 95 -12.20 0.06 -0.40
CA GLN A 95 -12.15 -0.59 0.91
C GLN A 95 -10.95 -1.51 1.01
N ILE A 96 -10.18 -1.38 2.08
CA ILE A 96 -9.02 -2.21 2.39
C ILE A 96 -9.34 -3.13 3.57
N ALA A 97 -8.87 -4.38 3.48
CA ALA A 97 -9.04 -5.35 4.55
C ALA A 97 -8.27 -4.92 5.81
N VAL A 98 -8.96 -4.98 6.95
CA VAL A 98 -8.33 -4.80 8.27
C VAL A 98 -8.20 -6.17 8.91
N CYS A 99 -6.95 -6.58 9.17
CA CYS A 99 -6.62 -7.90 9.68
C CYS A 99 -5.98 -7.83 11.07
N THR A 100 -6.17 -8.89 11.86
CA THR A 100 -5.40 -9.11 13.09
C THR A 100 -3.93 -9.43 12.77
N PRO A 101 -3.02 -9.46 13.76
CA PRO A 101 -1.62 -9.83 13.51
C PRO A 101 -1.45 -11.27 13.02
N GLN A 102 -2.47 -12.12 13.22
CA GLN A 102 -2.52 -13.51 12.72
C GLN A 102 -3.06 -13.60 11.28
N GLY A 103 -3.36 -12.47 10.64
CA GLY A 103 -3.85 -12.42 9.26
C GLY A 103 -5.37 -12.65 9.10
N GLN A 104 -6.12 -12.76 10.20
CA GLN A 104 -7.58 -12.90 10.12
C GLN A 104 -8.21 -11.54 9.79
N ARG A 105 -8.94 -11.47 8.67
CA ARG A 105 -9.75 -10.29 8.34
C ARG A 105 -10.89 -10.12 9.35
N VAL A 106 -10.97 -8.95 9.96
CA VAL A 106 -12.00 -8.59 10.97
C VAL A 106 -12.85 -7.40 10.55
N ALA A 107 -12.37 -6.57 9.61
CA ALA A 107 -13.08 -5.40 9.13
C ALA A 107 -12.64 -5.03 7.70
N THR A 108 -13.29 -4.01 7.17
CA THR A 108 -12.82 -3.21 6.05
C THR A 108 -12.83 -1.73 6.43
N VAL A 109 -11.96 -0.93 5.83
CA VAL A 109 -11.90 0.52 6.02
C VAL A 109 -11.47 1.20 4.72
N GLU A 110 -11.94 2.41 4.49
CA GLU A 110 -11.51 3.23 3.36
C GLU A 110 -9.98 3.40 3.30
N ARG A 111 -9.41 3.25 2.09
CA ARG A 111 -7.97 3.38 1.82
C ARG A 111 -7.37 4.68 2.34
N GLY A 112 -8.07 5.79 2.23
CA GLY A 112 -7.61 7.10 2.74
C GLY A 112 -7.33 7.11 4.26
N ALA A 113 -7.88 6.17 5.04
CA ALA A 113 -7.65 6.11 6.48
C ALA A 113 -6.51 5.16 6.90
N VAL A 114 -6.01 4.30 6.00
CA VAL A 114 -5.14 3.17 6.40
C VAL A 114 -3.82 3.64 7.03
N ARG A 115 -3.18 4.68 6.47
CA ARG A 115 -1.86 5.15 6.93
C ARG A 115 -1.95 5.85 8.29
N VAL A 116 -2.98 6.65 8.53
CA VAL A 116 -3.18 7.33 9.83
C VAL A 116 -3.63 6.37 10.93
N LEU A 117 -4.38 5.33 10.57
CA LEU A 117 -4.77 4.24 11.46
C LEU A 117 -3.69 3.15 11.59
N GLY A 118 -2.57 3.26 10.85
CA GLY A 118 -1.47 2.29 10.86
C GLY A 118 -1.92 0.86 10.56
N VAL A 119 -2.97 0.72 9.74
CA VAL A 119 -3.51 -0.56 9.28
C VAL A 119 -2.49 -1.18 8.32
N ALA A 120 -2.24 -2.48 8.50
CA ALA A 120 -1.37 -3.23 7.61
C ALA A 120 -2.04 -3.41 6.24
N THR A 121 -1.34 -3.11 5.16
CA THR A 121 -1.83 -3.22 3.79
C THR A 121 -1.10 -4.30 3.01
N HIS A 122 -1.77 -4.83 1.98
CA HIS A 122 -1.17 -5.71 0.99
C HIS A 122 -1.23 -5.05 -0.38
N ALA A 123 -0.19 -5.23 -1.17
CA ALA A 123 -0.10 -4.78 -2.54
C ALA A 123 0.46 -5.91 -3.42
N VAL A 124 0.25 -5.81 -4.72
CA VAL A 124 0.79 -6.72 -5.72
C VAL A 124 1.56 -5.96 -6.78
N HIS A 125 2.66 -6.54 -7.22
CA HIS A 125 3.48 -5.98 -8.30
C HIS A 125 3.72 -7.04 -9.37
N LEU A 126 3.79 -6.62 -10.62
CA LEU A 126 4.15 -7.47 -11.75
C LEU A 126 5.45 -7.01 -12.39
N VAL A 127 6.47 -7.86 -12.36
CA VAL A 127 7.70 -7.72 -13.16
C VAL A 127 7.44 -8.34 -14.53
N GLY A 128 7.25 -7.49 -15.54
CA GLY A 128 6.97 -7.91 -16.91
C GLY A 128 8.21 -7.97 -17.78
N LEU A 129 8.41 -9.08 -18.48
CA LEU A 129 9.50 -9.28 -19.42
C LEU A 129 8.98 -9.35 -20.85
N ALA A 130 9.70 -8.79 -21.81
CA ALA A 130 9.54 -9.15 -23.22
C ALA A 130 10.22 -10.51 -23.50
N PRO A 131 9.89 -11.19 -24.61
CA PRO A 131 10.45 -12.51 -24.93
C PRO A 131 11.97 -12.52 -25.13
N ASP A 132 12.56 -11.36 -25.43
CA ASP A 132 14.00 -11.18 -25.61
C ASP A 132 14.74 -10.81 -24.30
N GLY A 133 14.01 -10.74 -23.17
CA GLY A 133 14.56 -10.47 -21.85
C GLY A 133 14.61 -8.99 -21.46
N HIS A 134 14.19 -8.06 -22.31
CA HIS A 134 13.96 -6.67 -21.91
C HIS A 134 12.82 -6.59 -20.89
N MET A 135 12.81 -5.55 -20.07
CA MET A 135 11.84 -5.37 -19.01
C MET A 135 10.85 -4.27 -19.35
N TRP A 136 9.56 -4.57 -19.22
CA TRP A 136 8.50 -3.58 -19.26
C TRP A 136 8.40 -2.87 -17.92
N VAL A 137 8.42 -1.53 -17.97
CA VAL A 137 8.24 -0.64 -16.81
C VAL A 137 7.22 0.43 -17.16
N GLN A 138 6.47 0.89 -16.15
CA GLN A 138 5.49 1.97 -16.32
C GLN A 138 5.99 3.25 -15.66
N GLN A 139 5.72 4.39 -16.28
CA GLN A 139 5.93 5.70 -15.66
C GLN A 139 4.62 6.17 -15.07
N ARG A 140 4.62 6.51 -13.78
CA ARG A 140 3.44 7.01 -13.08
C ARG A 140 3.02 8.36 -13.63
N SER A 141 1.71 8.59 -13.76
CA SER A 141 1.21 9.90 -14.19
C SER A 141 1.65 11.02 -13.24
N ASP A 142 1.82 12.23 -13.79
CA ASP A 142 2.18 13.42 -13.01
C ASP A 142 1.08 13.84 -12.01
N HIS A 143 -0.13 13.27 -12.16
CA HIS A 143 -1.28 13.53 -11.29
C HIS A 143 -1.42 12.53 -10.12
N LYS A 144 -0.61 11.46 -10.07
CA LYS A 144 -0.64 10.53 -8.93
C LYS A 144 -0.26 11.27 -7.64
N PRO A 145 -0.97 11.03 -6.53
CA PRO A 145 -0.67 11.69 -5.25
C PRO A 145 0.70 11.27 -4.69
N ASN A 146 1.11 10.02 -4.96
CA ASN A 146 2.37 9.47 -4.49
C ASN A 146 3.30 9.23 -5.68
N HIS A 147 4.53 9.74 -5.56
CA HIS A 147 5.62 9.57 -6.52
C HIS A 147 5.24 9.88 -8.00
N PRO A 148 4.68 11.07 -8.30
CA PRO A 148 4.37 11.45 -9.68
C PRO A 148 5.62 11.42 -10.58
N GLY A 149 5.48 10.94 -11.81
CA GLY A 149 6.54 10.88 -12.82
C GLY A 149 7.64 9.83 -12.57
N LYS A 150 7.63 9.12 -11.45
CA LYS A 150 8.59 8.02 -11.18
C LYS A 150 8.25 6.77 -11.98
N TRP A 151 9.28 5.96 -12.27
CA TRP A 151 9.10 4.63 -12.84
C TRP A 151 8.64 3.62 -11.79
N ASP A 152 7.93 2.60 -12.22
CA ASP A 152 7.42 1.50 -11.39
C ASP A 152 7.70 0.15 -12.08
N THR A 153 7.28 -0.96 -11.47
CA THR A 153 7.19 -2.25 -12.17
C THR A 153 6.22 -2.18 -13.35
N LEU A 154 6.03 -3.25 -14.14
CA LEU A 154 5.05 -3.24 -15.25
C LEU A 154 3.64 -2.90 -14.76
N MET A 155 3.31 -3.28 -13.53
CA MET A 155 2.12 -2.86 -12.80
C MET A 155 2.43 -2.91 -11.30
N GLY A 156 1.84 -2.00 -10.51
CA GLY A 156 1.87 -2.04 -9.05
C GLY A 156 0.58 -1.47 -8.43
N GLY A 157 -0.17 -2.31 -7.70
CA GLY A 157 -1.51 -1.97 -7.21
C GLY A 157 -1.79 -2.48 -5.78
N MET A 158 -2.76 -1.85 -5.11
CA MET A 158 -3.18 -2.23 -3.76
C MET A 158 -4.16 -3.40 -3.81
N VAL A 159 -4.12 -4.32 -2.85
CA VAL A 159 -5.10 -5.40 -2.75
C VAL A 159 -6.34 -4.89 -2.03
N ALA A 160 -7.44 -4.72 -2.78
CA ALA A 160 -8.72 -4.35 -2.23
C ALA A 160 -9.28 -5.44 -1.29
N ALA A 161 -10.18 -5.06 -0.38
CA ALA A 161 -10.75 -5.98 0.60
C ALA A 161 -11.54 -7.15 -0.03
N THR A 162 -12.03 -6.97 -1.25
CA THR A 162 -12.80 -7.94 -2.03
C THR A 162 -11.93 -8.94 -2.77
N ASP A 163 -10.63 -8.66 -2.90
CA ASP A 163 -9.75 -9.34 -3.84
C ASP A 163 -8.82 -10.32 -3.09
N THR A 164 -8.54 -11.47 -3.72
CA THR A 164 -7.30 -12.23 -3.45
C THR A 164 -6.11 -11.55 -4.12
N LEU A 165 -4.90 -12.04 -3.85
CA LEU A 165 -3.68 -11.54 -4.53
C LEU A 165 -3.78 -11.69 -6.05
N GLU A 166 -4.27 -12.83 -6.52
CA GLU A 166 -4.41 -13.13 -7.94
C GLU A 166 -5.50 -12.28 -8.60
N GLN A 167 -6.59 -12.00 -7.88
CA GLN A 167 -7.65 -11.11 -8.36
C GLN A 167 -7.17 -9.67 -8.48
N ALA A 168 -6.45 -9.16 -7.48
CA ALA A 168 -5.83 -7.85 -7.53
C ALA A 168 -4.80 -7.76 -8.66
N LEU A 169 -3.94 -8.78 -8.81
CA LEU A 169 -2.96 -8.85 -9.91
C LEU A 169 -3.67 -8.77 -11.26
N ALA A 170 -4.74 -9.54 -11.47
CA ALA A 170 -5.48 -9.54 -12.72
C ALA A 170 -6.19 -8.21 -13.00
N ARG A 171 -6.90 -7.66 -12.00
CA ARG A 171 -7.63 -6.40 -12.11
C ARG A 171 -6.69 -5.23 -12.42
N GLU A 172 -5.66 -5.04 -11.60
CA GLU A 172 -4.73 -3.92 -11.72
C GLU A 172 -3.89 -4.02 -13.02
N THR A 173 -3.50 -5.23 -13.43
CA THR A 173 -2.79 -5.43 -14.71
C THR A 173 -3.67 -5.07 -15.92
N LEU A 174 -4.98 -5.31 -15.82
CA LEU A 174 -5.93 -4.92 -16.85
C LEU A 174 -6.19 -3.41 -16.84
N GLU A 175 -6.38 -2.81 -15.66
CA GLU A 175 -6.69 -1.39 -15.49
C GLU A 175 -5.51 -0.48 -15.86
N GLU A 176 -4.33 -0.71 -15.29
CA GLU A 176 -3.17 0.17 -15.53
C GLU A 176 -2.45 -0.14 -16.85
N ALA A 177 -2.40 -1.42 -17.25
CA ALA A 177 -1.59 -1.87 -18.40
C ALA A 177 -2.39 -2.47 -19.56
N GLY A 178 -3.71 -2.63 -19.45
CA GLY A 178 -4.53 -3.18 -20.54
C GLY A 178 -4.20 -4.63 -20.89
N LEU A 179 -3.51 -5.36 -20.00
CA LEU A 179 -3.07 -6.73 -20.22
C LEU A 179 -3.95 -7.69 -19.43
N ASP A 180 -4.46 -8.73 -20.09
CA ASP A 180 -5.09 -9.84 -19.40
C ASP A 180 -4.02 -10.82 -18.91
N VAL A 181 -3.99 -11.11 -17.61
CA VAL A 181 -3.04 -12.06 -17.01
C VAL A 181 -3.11 -13.45 -17.67
N ALA A 182 -4.27 -13.84 -18.21
CA ALA A 182 -4.42 -15.10 -18.95
C ALA A 182 -3.64 -15.12 -20.29
N GLN A 183 -3.28 -13.96 -20.83
CA GLN A 183 -2.45 -13.84 -22.05
C GLN A 183 -0.96 -13.86 -21.74
N LEU A 184 -0.57 -13.66 -20.47
CA LEU A 184 0.82 -13.65 -20.05
C LEU A 184 1.38 -15.07 -19.94
N LEU A 185 2.66 -15.23 -20.26
CA LEU A 185 3.35 -16.51 -20.18
C LEU A 185 4.14 -16.60 -18.87
N HIS A 186 4.23 -17.80 -18.30
CA HIS A 186 5.07 -18.09 -17.14
C HIS A 186 4.80 -17.19 -15.92
N VAL A 187 3.54 -16.82 -15.68
CA VAL A 187 3.13 -16.07 -14.49
C VAL A 187 3.50 -16.87 -13.24
N GLN A 188 4.35 -16.30 -12.39
CA GLN A 188 4.82 -16.94 -11.17
C GLN A 188 4.96 -15.94 -10.03
N HIS A 189 4.63 -16.36 -8.81
CA HIS A 189 4.94 -15.62 -7.60
C HIS A 189 6.46 -15.66 -7.36
N GLY A 190 7.08 -14.50 -7.21
CA GLY A 190 8.53 -14.36 -7.07
C GLY A 190 9.01 -14.09 -5.65
N GLY A 191 8.13 -13.59 -4.79
CA GLY A 191 8.44 -13.37 -3.38
C GLY A 191 7.65 -12.22 -2.78
N GLN A 192 8.15 -11.74 -1.65
CA GLN A 192 7.55 -10.64 -0.90
C GLN A 192 8.61 -9.61 -0.49
N VAL A 193 8.23 -8.33 -0.56
CA VAL A 193 8.96 -7.23 0.09
C VAL A 193 8.07 -6.58 1.15
N GLN A 194 8.68 -6.02 2.19
CA GLN A 194 7.95 -5.37 3.28
C GLN A 194 8.49 -3.97 3.49
N LEU A 195 7.57 -3.04 3.74
CA LEU A 195 7.85 -1.66 4.08
C LEU A 195 7.21 -1.33 5.43
N ALA A 196 7.98 -0.67 6.29
CA ALA A 196 7.53 -0.13 7.55
C ALA A 196 8.21 1.23 7.75
N CYS A 197 7.53 2.31 7.36
CA CYS A 197 8.13 3.64 7.37
C CYS A 197 7.08 4.76 7.49
N PRO A 198 7.48 5.98 7.90
CA PRO A 198 6.62 7.15 7.87
C PRO A 198 6.07 7.42 6.46
N SER A 199 4.83 7.90 6.41
CA SER A 199 4.16 8.33 5.17
C SER A 199 3.81 9.81 5.26
N ASP A 200 3.96 10.52 4.15
CA ASP A 200 3.68 11.95 4.05
C ASP A 200 2.27 12.25 3.50
N GLU A 201 1.40 11.22 3.37
CA GLU A 201 0.03 11.38 2.86
C GLU A 201 -0.84 12.30 3.73
N VAL A 202 -0.48 12.46 5.01
CA VAL A 202 -1.16 13.37 5.95
C VAL A 202 -0.10 14.18 6.71
N PRO A 203 -0.26 15.52 6.81
CA PRO A 203 0.68 16.37 7.55
C PRO A 203 0.82 15.98 9.02
N GLY A 204 1.93 16.41 9.64
CA GLY A 204 2.15 16.27 11.09
C GLY A 204 2.76 14.94 11.52
N GLY A 205 3.26 14.11 10.58
CA GLY A 205 4.00 12.88 10.93
C GLY A 205 3.14 11.78 11.57
N VAL A 206 1.81 11.86 11.40
CA VAL A 206 0.84 10.94 12.00
C VAL A 206 0.55 9.71 11.14
N ALA A 207 0.91 9.74 9.86
CA ALA A 207 0.73 8.63 8.94
C ALA A 207 1.94 7.69 8.96
N TYR A 208 1.67 6.39 8.95
CA TYR A 208 2.69 5.34 8.97
C TYR A 208 2.28 4.19 8.06
N MET A 209 3.18 3.82 7.15
CA MET A 209 3.00 2.72 6.23
C MET A 209 3.50 1.42 6.86
N ARG A 210 2.66 0.38 6.81
CA ARG A 210 3.04 -1.01 7.05
C ARG A 210 2.46 -1.82 5.90
N GLU A 211 3.30 -2.16 4.94
CA GLU A 211 2.86 -2.76 3.68
C GLU A 211 3.67 -4.01 3.38
N ARG A 212 2.98 -5.06 2.94
CA ARG A 212 3.59 -6.22 2.29
C ARG A 212 3.22 -6.18 0.82
N ILE A 213 4.22 -6.28 -0.04
CA ILE A 213 4.04 -6.42 -1.48
C ILE A 213 4.37 -7.86 -1.84
N ASP A 214 3.41 -8.56 -2.42
CA ASP A 214 3.59 -9.84 -3.08
C ASP A 214 3.85 -9.58 -4.57
N TRP A 215 5.02 -9.95 -5.07
CA TRP A 215 5.38 -9.66 -6.46
C TRP A 215 5.41 -10.92 -7.32
N PHE A 216 5.03 -10.74 -8.57
CA PHE A 216 4.95 -11.76 -9.60
C PHE A 216 5.89 -11.41 -10.75
N SER A 217 6.30 -12.40 -11.53
CA SER A 217 6.93 -12.18 -12.82
C SER A 217 6.18 -12.90 -13.92
N ALA A 218 6.20 -12.33 -15.12
CA ALA A 218 5.61 -12.95 -16.30
C ALA A 218 6.29 -12.45 -17.57
N THR A 219 6.13 -13.20 -18.66
CA THR A 219 6.53 -12.78 -19.99
C THR A 219 5.32 -12.27 -20.78
N VAL A 220 5.41 -11.03 -21.24
CA VAL A 220 4.48 -10.42 -22.19
C VAL A 220 4.79 -11.00 -23.59
N PRO A 221 3.85 -11.67 -24.26
CA PRO A 221 4.10 -12.26 -25.58
C PRO A 221 4.52 -11.25 -26.64
N ALA A 222 5.24 -11.71 -27.67
CA ALA A 222 5.55 -10.88 -28.83
C ALA A 222 4.25 -10.39 -29.51
N GLY A 223 4.21 -9.10 -29.85
CA GLY A 223 3.04 -8.47 -30.47
C GLY A 223 1.98 -7.98 -29.48
N LEU A 224 2.12 -8.28 -28.19
CA LEU A 224 1.34 -7.65 -27.13
C LEU A 224 2.16 -6.53 -26.50
N ALA A 225 1.53 -5.40 -26.22
CA ALA A 225 2.16 -4.25 -25.56
C ALA A 225 1.21 -3.69 -24.49
N PRO A 226 1.74 -3.25 -23.35
CA PRO A 226 0.93 -2.60 -22.33
C PRO A 226 0.40 -1.25 -22.85
N VAL A 227 -0.86 -0.95 -22.51
CA VAL A 227 -1.56 0.27 -22.88
C VAL A 227 -2.35 0.76 -21.67
N ASN A 228 -2.13 2.01 -21.28
CA ASN A 228 -2.86 2.66 -20.20
C ASN A 228 -4.37 2.73 -20.52
N GLN A 229 -5.22 2.28 -19.59
CA GLN A 229 -6.69 2.33 -19.74
C GLN A 229 -7.37 3.36 -18.84
N ASP A 230 -6.78 3.71 -17.69
CA ASP A 230 -7.46 4.44 -16.62
C ASP A 230 -6.89 5.85 -16.38
N GLY A 231 -5.78 6.21 -17.03
CA GLY A 231 -5.12 7.51 -16.86
C GLY A 231 -4.05 7.55 -15.77
N GLU A 232 -3.79 6.43 -15.10
CA GLU A 232 -2.85 6.34 -13.98
C GLU A 232 -1.37 6.22 -14.44
N VAL A 233 -1.15 5.81 -15.69
CA VAL A 233 0.19 5.62 -16.31
C VAL A 233 0.46 6.65 -17.41
N GLN A 234 1.59 7.34 -17.35
CA GLN A 234 2.00 8.29 -18.39
C GLN A 234 2.48 7.59 -19.67
N GLN A 235 3.31 6.57 -19.51
CA GLN A 235 3.85 5.77 -20.61
C GLN A 235 4.41 4.45 -20.11
N PHE A 236 4.56 3.50 -21.03
CA PHE A 236 5.32 2.27 -20.81
C PHE A 236 6.61 2.30 -21.63
N GLN A 237 7.67 1.70 -21.09
CA GLN A 237 8.90 1.47 -21.83
C GLN A 237 9.37 0.03 -21.65
N CYS A 238 9.94 -0.53 -22.71
CA CYS A 238 10.63 -1.80 -22.69
C CYS A 238 12.13 -1.52 -22.73
N ILE A 239 12.82 -1.73 -21.61
CA ILE A 239 14.20 -1.31 -21.40
C ILE A 239 15.14 -2.48 -21.17
N ASP A 240 16.41 -2.30 -21.52
CA ASP A 240 17.41 -3.32 -21.29
C ASP A 240 17.88 -3.32 -19.82
N ARG A 241 18.60 -4.38 -19.44
CA ARG A 241 19.11 -4.51 -18.07
C ARG A 241 20.09 -3.39 -17.69
N ALA A 242 20.86 -2.87 -18.65
CA ALA A 242 21.84 -1.83 -18.37
C ALA A 242 21.16 -0.51 -18.00
N THR A 243 20.16 -0.10 -18.79
CA THR A 243 19.30 1.06 -18.56
C THR A 243 18.54 0.93 -17.25
N LEU A 244 17.95 -0.25 -16.99
CA LEU A 244 17.27 -0.53 -15.72
C LEU A 244 18.19 -0.30 -14.52
N MET A 245 19.39 -0.86 -14.55
CA MET A 245 20.36 -0.71 -13.47
C MET A 245 20.79 0.75 -13.28
N GLU A 246 21.01 1.49 -14.37
CA GLU A 246 21.34 2.92 -14.30
C GLU A 246 20.23 3.72 -13.62
N TRP A 247 18.97 3.51 -14.01
CA TRP A 247 17.83 4.25 -13.47
C TRP A 247 17.53 3.90 -12.01
N LEU A 248 17.73 2.64 -11.61
CA LEU A 248 17.65 2.22 -10.20
C LEU A 248 18.70 2.95 -9.34
N VAL A 249 19.96 3.02 -9.80
CA VAL A 249 21.03 3.74 -9.10
C VAL A 249 20.73 5.23 -9.00
N GLN A 250 20.12 5.81 -10.04
CA GLN A 250 19.70 7.22 -10.08
C GLN A 250 18.43 7.51 -9.26
N GLY A 251 17.77 6.49 -8.70
CA GLY A 251 16.57 6.64 -7.86
C GLY A 251 15.32 7.07 -8.63
N GLN A 252 15.26 6.78 -9.94
CA GLN A 252 14.13 7.18 -10.79
C GLN A 252 12.86 6.34 -10.56
N PHE A 253 13.00 5.17 -9.93
CA PHE A 253 11.88 4.29 -9.60
C PHE A 253 11.23 4.64 -8.25
N THR A 254 9.99 4.22 -8.06
CA THR A 254 9.36 4.18 -6.73
C THR A 254 10.20 3.33 -5.77
N PRO A 255 10.22 3.65 -4.47
CA PRO A 255 10.91 2.82 -3.48
C PRO A 255 10.45 1.35 -3.51
N GLU A 256 9.15 1.13 -3.65
CA GLU A 256 8.49 -0.17 -3.73
C GLU A 256 9.00 -0.98 -4.93
N ALA A 257 8.91 -0.40 -6.14
CA ALA A 257 9.40 -1.05 -7.35
C ALA A 257 10.90 -1.35 -7.27
N SER A 258 11.68 -0.41 -6.74
CA SER A 258 13.13 -0.57 -6.62
C SER A 258 13.49 -1.77 -5.74
N LEU A 259 12.76 -2.01 -4.65
CA LEU A 259 12.94 -3.18 -3.78
C LEU A 259 12.53 -4.49 -4.48
N VAL A 260 11.38 -4.49 -5.17
CA VAL A 260 10.90 -5.65 -5.94
C VAL A 260 11.90 -6.03 -7.03
N LEU A 261 12.35 -5.05 -7.82
CA LEU A 261 13.29 -5.22 -8.90
C LEU A 261 14.66 -5.67 -8.39
N ALA A 262 15.14 -5.14 -7.27
CA ALA A 262 16.36 -5.62 -6.62
C ALA A 262 16.26 -7.09 -6.20
N GLN A 263 15.12 -7.53 -5.66
CA GLN A 263 14.90 -8.93 -5.30
C GLN A 263 14.82 -9.83 -6.55
N TYR A 264 14.12 -9.40 -7.61
CA TYR A 264 14.05 -10.11 -8.89
C TYR A 264 15.44 -10.29 -9.52
N LEU A 265 16.28 -9.24 -9.47
CA LEU A 265 17.64 -9.23 -10.00
C LEU A 265 18.67 -9.90 -9.07
N GLN A 266 18.26 -10.33 -7.86
CA GLN A 266 19.10 -10.96 -6.84
C GLN A 266 20.29 -10.07 -6.39
N LEU A 267 19.99 -8.79 -6.08
CA LEU A 267 20.97 -7.77 -5.64
C LEU A 267 21.11 -7.64 -4.11
#